data_AF-A0A9P7EZD7-F1
#
_entry.id   AF-A0A9P7EZD7-F1
#
_cell.length_a   1.000
_cell.length_b   1.000
_cell.length_c   1.000
_cell.angle_alpha   90.00
_cell.angle_beta   90.00
_cell.angle_gamma   90.00
#
_symmetry.space_group_name_H-M   'P 1'
#
loop_
_entity.id
_entity.type
_entity.pdbx_description
1 polymer ?
#
loop_
_entity_poly.entity_id
_entity_poly.type
_entity_poly.pdbx_seq_one_letter_code
_entity_poly.pdbx_strand_id
1 'polypeptide(L)'
;MRDDLIQREILTENDLKWKAFIRPANSKRSEEGEPIDLKLIPSKKPHLSAMVDVPDSGRLSVFLPAQLGIVGRKDAQIAQRVHARIAFDDGGVAIKDGISLADSLRCLSGGLKGLYYLHKAGKLGDFEYAQEIDPNTSHDVRTGTMHFMAIEVERQKYIFQPRSTASGRTLRATNLPPPPPFRMNFLHDIESVWWAYTWIFFYHTDTITANSHDSFDVDAQLRQYQLAFPGAISQETRRDFFTRITELQRTCESVLSDRCLDVCHNIGHFASTLQDSHEKAEKKYPSLMLDDSLREDMHAKAAEYFDDAQKEAGDIKLCRLFNLLKQKRPREEGETSPMPDNAGKRIRQG
;
A
#
# COMPACT_ATOMS: atom_id res chain seq x y z
N MET A 1 23.01 20.30 -41.71
CA MET A 1 23.34 18.90 -42.06
C MET A 1 24.35 18.37 -41.07
N ARG A 2 23.87 17.93 -39.90
CA ARG A 2 24.52 17.12 -38.87
C ARG A 2 23.51 17.08 -37.73
N ASP A 3 23.01 15.88 -37.48
CA ASP A 3 22.36 15.39 -36.27
C ASP A 3 21.47 14.24 -36.72
N ASP A 4 21.90 13.01 -36.45
CA ASP A 4 21.07 11.80 -36.32
C ASP A 4 21.99 10.59 -36.14
N LEU A 5 22.46 10.37 -34.91
CA LEU A 5 23.09 9.11 -34.53
C LEU A 5 23.17 8.97 -33.00
N ILE A 6 22.03 8.84 -32.32
CA ILE A 6 21.99 8.36 -30.93
C ILE A 6 20.79 7.41 -30.72
N GLN A 7 21.14 6.23 -30.18
CA GLN A 7 20.34 5.27 -29.40
C GLN A 7 19.21 4.48 -30.08
N ARG A 8 19.57 3.28 -30.56
CA ARG A 8 18.71 2.11 -30.45
C ARG A 8 18.96 1.46 -29.09
N GLU A 9 18.06 1.72 -28.15
CA GLU A 9 17.97 0.98 -26.90
C GLU A 9 17.30 -0.37 -27.15
N ILE A 10 17.88 -1.44 -26.60
CA ILE A 10 17.35 -2.80 -26.64
C ILE A 10 16.20 -2.84 -25.64
N LEU A 11 14.97 -2.65 -26.12
CA LEU A 11 13.76 -2.99 -25.36
C LEU A 11 13.58 -4.49 -25.38
N THR A 12 13.28 -5.08 -24.23
CA THR A 12 12.95 -6.51 -24.15
C THR A 12 11.55 -6.74 -24.73
N GLU A 13 11.28 -7.97 -25.18
CA GLU A 13 9.98 -8.35 -25.75
C GLU A 13 8.81 -8.14 -24.76
N ASN A 14 9.10 -8.09 -23.46
CA ASN A 14 8.12 -7.77 -22.41
C ASN A 14 7.72 -6.29 -22.40
N ASP A 15 8.60 -5.35 -22.78
CA ASP A 15 8.29 -3.91 -22.82
C ASP A 15 7.36 -3.54 -23.99
N LEU A 16 7.40 -4.33 -25.07
CA LEU A 16 6.61 -4.11 -26.27
C LEU A 16 5.16 -4.57 -26.13
N LYS A 17 4.89 -5.60 -25.30
CA LYS A 17 3.52 -6.07 -25.03
C LYS A 17 2.66 -5.03 -24.30
N TRP A 18 3.26 -4.18 -23.47
CA TRP A 18 2.51 -3.21 -22.66
C TRP A 18 2.27 -1.87 -23.36
N LYS A 19 3.16 -1.42 -24.26
CA LYS A 19 2.92 -0.21 -25.09
C LYS A 19 1.66 -0.33 -25.96
N ALA A 20 1.23 -1.55 -26.30
CA ALA A 20 -0.01 -1.79 -27.05
C ALA A 20 -1.29 -1.47 -26.25
N PHE A 21 -1.22 -1.35 -24.92
CA PHE A 21 -2.40 -1.20 -24.05
C PHE A 21 -2.74 0.24 -23.67
N ILE A 22 -1.86 1.21 -23.94
CA ILE A 22 -2.15 2.64 -23.75
C ILE A 22 -2.20 3.29 -25.14
N ARG A 23 -3.34 3.17 -25.83
CA ARG A 23 -3.63 4.04 -26.99
C ARG A 23 -4.28 5.33 -26.48
N PRO A 24 -3.80 6.51 -26.89
CA PRO A 24 -4.59 7.74 -26.75
C PRO A 24 -5.87 7.57 -27.58
N ALA A 25 -7.02 7.96 -27.00
CA ALA A 25 -8.24 8.10 -27.77
C ALA A 25 -7.99 9.12 -28.90
N ASN A 26 -7.95 8.64 -30.14
CA ASN A 26 -7.82 9.50 -31.30
C ASN A 26 -9.04 10.42 -31.38
N SER A 27 -8.75 11.71 -31.31
CA SER A 27 -9.53 12.78 -31.94
C SER A 27 -9.93 12.34 -33.35
N LYS A 28 -11.23 12.11 -33.57
CA LYS A 28 -11.83 12.11 -34.90
C LYS A 28 -12.94 13.15 -34.91
N ARG A 29 -12.72 14.14 -35.78
CA ARG A 29 -13.71 15.01 -36.42
C ARG A 29 -14.99 14.23 -36.71
N SER A 30 -16.12 14.80 -36.32
CA SER A 30 -17.46 14.43 -36.75
C SER A 30 -17.69 14.90 -38.19
N GLU A 31 -18.01 13.95 -39.08
CA GLU A 31 -18.99 14.17 -40.14
C GLU A 31 -20.15 13.20 -39.88
N GLU A 32 -21.33 13.75 -40.14
CA GLU A 32 -22.74 13.32 -40.01
C GLU A 32 -23.08 11.82 -40.07
N GLY A 33 -24.10 11.42 -39.30
CA GLY A 33 -24.88 10.18 -39.53
C GLY A 33 -25.59 9.59 -38.31
N GLU A 34 -26.87 9.96 -38.15
CA GLU A 34 -28.06 9.28 -37.55
C GLU A 34 -27.94 8.26 -36.36
N PRO A 35 -28.90 8.26 -35.42
CA PRO A 35 -28.84 7.46 -34.19
C PRO A 35 -29.35 6.02 -34.35
N ILE A 36 -28.58 5.04 -33.86
CA ILE A 36 -29.02 3.65 -33.71
C ILE A 36 -29.54 3.42 -32.29
N ASP A 37 -30.81 3.03 -32.22
CA ASP A 37 -31.55 2.60 -31.02
C ASP A 37 -31.06 1.22 -30.54
N LEU A 38 -30.60 1.12 -29.29
CA LEU A 38 -30.12 -0.14 -28.70
C LEU A 38 -31.06 -0.59 -27.57
N LYS A 39 -31.87 -1.61 -27.89
CA LYS A 39 -32.69 -2.37 -26.95
C LYS A 39 -31.83 -3.26 -26.05
N LEU A 40 -32.11 -3.20 -24.75
CA LEU A 40 -31.64 -4.14 -23.72
C LEU A 40 -32.15 -5.56 -23.98
N ILE A 41 -31.25 -6.55 -23.91
CA ILE A 41 -31.60 -7.98 -23.79
C ILE A 41 -30.93 -8.52 -22.52
N PRO A 42 -31.68 -9.15 -21.58
CA PRO A 42 -31.09 -9.72 -20.36
C PRO A 42 -30.44 -11.07 -20.62
N SER A 43 -29.24 -11.27 -20.08
CA SER A 43 -28.47 -12.52 -20.16
C SER A 43 -28.99 -13.55 -19.14
N LYS A 44 -29.23 -14.78 -19.62
CA LYS A 44 -29.54 -15.97 -18.82
C LYS A 44 -28.24 -16.67 -18.40
N LYS A 45 -28.17 -17.11 -17.14
CA LYS A 45 -27.16 -18.05 -16.62
C LYS A 45 -27.29 -19.45 -17.26
N PRO A 46 -26.19 -20.22 -17.29
CA PRO A 46 -26.26 -21.58 -16.72
C PRO A 46 -25.05 -21.98 -15.84
N HIS A 47 -25.24 -23.12 -15.16
CA HIS A 47 -24.47 -23.72 -14.07
C HIS A 47 -23.19 -24.50 -14.48
N LEU A 48 -22.20 -24.49 -13.56
CA LEU A 48 -21.20 -25.51 -13.13
C LEU A 48 -20.62 -26.57 -14.09
N SER A 49 -19.27 -26.62 -14.19
CA SER A 49 -18.43 -27.75 -13.72
C SER A 49 -16.92 -27.57 -14.04
N ALA A 50 -16.09 -27.74 -13.00
CA ALA A 50 -14.66 -28.02 -12.87
C ALA A 50 -13.72 -28.16 -14.11
N MET A 51 -12.59 -27.43 -14.07
CA MET A 51 -11.24 -28.02 -14.01
C MET A 51 -10.19 -26.95 -13.65
N VAL A 52 -9.16 -27.38 -12.92
CA VAL A 52 -8.06 -26.58 -12.35
C VAL A 52 -7.12 -26.15 -13.48
N ASP A 53 -6.99 -24.83 -13.67
CA ASP A 53 -5.81 -24.20 -14.27
C ASP A 53 -5.56 -22.89 -13.50
N VAL A 54 -4.33 -22.76 -12.96
CA VAL A 54 -3.85 -21.54 -12.32
C VAL A 54 -3.50 -20.56 -13.45
N PRO A 55 -4.10 -19.36 -13.54
CA PRO A 55 -3.70 -18.41 -14.56
C PRO A 55 -2.37 -17.77 -14.17
N ASP A 56 -1.36 -18.01 -15.00
CA ASP A 56 -0.12 -17.26 -15.01
C ASP A 56 -0.39 -15.88 -15.63
N SER A 57 0.14 -14.82 -15.00
CA SER A 57 -0.08 -13.38 -15.25
C SER A 57 -1.36 -12.74 -14.67
N GLY A 58 -1.22 -12.17 -13.46
CA GLY A 58 -2.21 -11.23 -12.92
C GLY A 58 -2.30 -9.96 -13.77
N ARG A 59 -3.53 -9.47 -13.99
CA ARG A 59 -3.82 -8.28 -14.79
C ARG A 59 -4.04 -7.07 -13.86
N LEU A 60 -3.38 -5.95 -14.16
CA LEU A 60 -3.55 -4.69 -13.44
C LEU A 60 -4.54 -3.80 -14.20
N SER A 61 -5.57 -3.30 -13.51
CA SER A 61 -6.54 -2.35 -14.09
C SER A 61 -6.52 -1.02 -13.34
N VAL A 62 -6.44 0.06 -14.10
CA VAL A 62 -6.48 1.43 -13.57
C VAL A 62 -7.87 2.00 -13.86
N PHE A 63 -8.62 2.28 -12.79
CA PHE A 63 -9.95 2.89 -12.91
C PHE A 63 -9.84 4.42 -12.82
N LEU A 64 -10.42 5.12 -13.80
CA LEU A 64 -10.59 6.58 -13.80
C LEU A 64 -12.07 6.91 -13.56
N PRO A 65 -12.42 7.77 -12.58
CA PRO A 65 -13.81 8.18 -12.39
C PRO A 65 -14.31 9.00 -13.58
N ALA A 66 -15.56 8.77 -14.00
CA ALA A 66 -16.21 9.50 -15.09
C ALA A 66 -16.44 10.99 -14.71
N GLN A 67 -16.09 11.90 -15.62
CA GLN A 67 -16.33 13.33 -15.44
C GLN A 67 -17.80 13.66 -15.76
N LEU A 68 -18.56 14.15 -14.78
CA LEU A 68 -19.80 14.90 -15.03
C LEU A 68 -19.40 16.28 -15.58
N GLY A 69 -19.81 16.57 -16.82
CA GLY A 69 -19.44 17.79 -17.53
C GLY A 69 -19.94 19.05 -16.83
N ILE A 70 -19.01 19.85 -16.30
CA ILE A 70 -19.28 21.21 -15.81
C ILE A 70 -18.48 22.19 -16.69
N VAL A 71 -19.23 23.03 -17.40
CA VAL A 71 -18.73 24.11 -18.27
C VAL A 71 -18.06 25.20 -17.42
N GLY A 72 -16.84 25.58 -17.78
CA GLY A 72 -15.88 26.25 -16.91
C GLY A 72 -15.99 27.77 -16.75
N ARG A 73 -15.22 28.29 -15.77
CA ARG A 73 -14.69 29.66 -15.72
C ARG A 73 -13.16 29.60 -15.88
N LYS A 74 -12.60 30.60 -16.56
CA LYS A 74 -11.22 30.62 -17.09
C LYS A 74 -10.14 31.20 -16.16
N ASP A 75 -10.47 31.60 -14.94
CA ASP A 75 -9.52 32.31 -14.09
C ASP A 75 -9.07 31.43 -12.92
N ALA A 76 -7.76 31.15 -12.88
CA ALA A 76 -7.06 30.22 -11.99
C ALA A 76 -7.45 28.74 -12.17
N GLN A 77 -7.03 28.14 -13.29
CA GLN A 77 -7.06 26.68 -13.45
C GLN A 77 -6.05 26.02 -12.50
N ILE A 78 -6.46 25.80 -11.24
CA ILE A 78 -5.97 24.66 -10.50
C ILE A 78 -6.50 23.45 -11.26
N ALA A 79 -5.63 22.80 -12.04
CA ALA A 79 -5.98 21.55 -12.70
C ALA A 79 -6.63 20.62 -11.67
N GLN A 80 -7.88 20.23 -11.90
CA GLN A 80 -8.58 19.31 -11.02
C GLN A 80 -7.73 18.04 -10.90
N ARG A 81 -7.38 17.68 -9.65
CA ARG A 81 -6.60 16.48 -9.38
C ARG A 81 -7.46 15.25 -9.67
N VAL A 82 -7.09 14.50 -10.70
CA VAL A 82 -7.69 13.19 -10.97
C VAL A 82 -6.98 12.20 -10.04
N HIS A 83 -7.67 11.73 -9.01
CA HIS A 83 -7.20 10.63 -8.17
C HIS A 83 -7.40 9.33 -8.95
N ALA A 84 -6.33 8.57 -9.15
CA ALA A 84 -6.39 7.24 -9.73
C ALA A 84 -6.35 6.21 -8.60
N ARG A 85 -7.32 5.29 -8.58
CA ARG A 85 -7.27 4.14 -7.69
C ARG A 85 -6.62 2.98 -8.43
N ILE A 86 -5.62 2.36 -7.80
CA ILE A 86 -5.06 1.11 -8.30
C ILE A 86 -5.95 -0.01 -7.74
N ALA A 87 -6.61 -0.73 -8.64
CA ALA A 87 -7.36 -1.94 -8.29
C ALA A 87 -6.66 -3.15 -8.94
N PHE A 88 -6.60 -4.25 -8.19
CA PHE A 88 -6.06 -5.51 -8.68
C PHE A 88 -7.23 -6.33 -9.23
N ASP A 89 -7.24 -6.62 -10.53
CA ASP A 89 -8.51 -6.83 -11.25
C ASP A 89 -8.99 -8.28 -11.34
N ASP A 90 -8.24 -9.28 -10.87
CA ASP A 90 -8.67 -10.68 -11.00
C ASP A 90 -8.26 -11.53 -9.79
N GLY A 91 -9.26 -12.06 -9.07
CA GLY A 91 -9.07 -13.01 -7.97
C GLY A 91 -8.25 -12.49 -6.79
N GLY A 92 -8.08 -11.16 -6.68
CA GLY A 92 -7.20 -10.48 -5.74
C GLY A 92 -7.50 -10.86 -4.30
N VAL A 93 -6.75 -11.84 -3.80
CA VAL A 93 -6.66 -12.13 -2.37
C VAL A 93 -6.15 -10.83 -1.75
N ALA A 94 -6.96 -10.19 -0.91
CA ALA A 94 -6.53 -8.99 -0.20
C ALA A 94 -5.19 -9.31 0.48
N ILE A 95 -4.26 -8.35 0.54
CA ILE A 95 -2.91 -8.61 1.09
C ILE A 95 -2.99 -9.23 2.52
N LYS A 96 -4.06 -8.89 3.27
CA LYS A 96 -4.39 -9.49 4.57
C LYS A 96 -4.69 -10.99 4.53
N ASP A 97 -5.17 -11.53 3.42
CA ASP A 97 -5.54 -12.93 3.17
C ASP A 97 -4.40 -13.69 2.47
N GLY A 98 -3.29 -13.01 2.15
CA GLY A 98 -2.12 -13.60 1.50
C GLY A 98 -1.52 -14.72 2.35
N ILE A 99 -1.41 -15.92 1.78
CA ILE A 99 -0.86 -17.11 2.45
C ILE A 99 0.64 -17.28 2.22
N SER A 100 1.25 -16.52 1.32
CA SER A 100 2.67 -16.61 0.97
C SER A 100 3.30 -15.22 0.96
N LEU A 101 4.45 -15.09 1.62
CA LEU A 101 5.19 -13.82 1.66
C LEU A 101 5.65 -13.40 0.26
N ALA A 102 6.22 -14.34 -0.51
CA ALA A 102 6.68 -14.07 -1.87
C ALA A 102 5.55 -13.56 -2.79
N ASP A 103 4.33 -14.09 -2.65
CA ASP A 103 3.18 -13.63 -3.46
C ASP A 103 2.70 -12.25 -3.02
N SER A 104 2.68 -11.95 -1.71
CA SER A 104 2.38 -10.61 -1.21
C SER A 104 3.40 -9.57 -1.71
N LEU A 105 4.70 -9.92 -1.71
CA LEU A 105 5.76 -9.05 -2.23
C LEU A 105 5.66 -8.85 -3.75
N ARG A 106 5.32 -9.91 -4.49
CA ARG A 106 5.04 -9.83 -5.92
C ARG A 106 3.87 -8.89 -6.22
N CYS A 107 2.82 -8.95 -5.41
CA CYS A 107 1.66 -8.05 -5.51
C CYS A 107 2.07 -6.59 -5.30
N LEU A 108 2.85 -6.31 -4.25
CA LEU A 108 3.38 -4.96 -3.99
C LEU A 108 4.31 -4.48 -5.11
N SER A 109 5.19 -5.33 -5.64
CA SER A 109 6.03 -5.02 -6.82
C SER A 109 5.18 -4.67 -8.05
N GLY A 110 4.09 -5.41 -8.30
CA GLY A 110 3.12 -5.07 -9.34
C GLY A 110 2.44 -3.71 -9.12
N GLY A 111 2.04 -3.42 -7.88
CA GLY A 111 1.47 -2.12 -7.49
C GLY A 111 2.44 -0.97 -7.69
N LEU A 112 3.72 -1.14 -7.32
CA LEU A 112 4.78 -0.17 -7.53
C LEU A 112 5.02 0.10 -9.03
N LYS A 113 5.02 -0.95 -9.87
CA LYS A 113 5.08 -0.80 -11.33
C LYS A 113 3.88 0.00 -11.87
N GLY A 114 2.69 -0.23 -11.32
CA GLY A 114 1.50 0.58 -11.63
C GLY A 114 1.68 2.06 -11.28
N LEU A 115 2.19 2.34 -10.08
CA LEU A 115 2.52 3.70 -9.64
C LEU A 115 3.52 4.38 -10.55
N TYR A 116 4.57 3.67 -10.96
CA TYR A 116 5.57 4.21 -11.86
C TYR A 116 4.94 4.81 -13.12
N TYR A 117 4.03 4.07 -13.77
CA TYR A 117 3.34 4.56 -14.96
C TYR A 117 2.38 5.72 -14.67
N LEU A 118 1.71 5.71 -13.52
CA LEU A 118 0.87 6.85 -13.09
C LEU A 118 1.70 8.12 -12.89
N HIS A 119 2.83 8.01 -12.20
CA HIS A 119 3.72 9.14 -11.95
C HIS A 119 4.34 9.67 -13.24
N LYS A 120 4.70 8.79 -14.18
CA LYS A 120 5.15 9.20 -15.53
C LYS A 120 4.09 9.97 -16.30
N ALA A 121 2.81 9.69 -16.03
CA ALA A 121 1.68 10.44 -16.57
C ALA A 121 1.30 11.69 -15.75
N GLY A 122 2.11 12.07 -14.74
CA GLY A 122 1.86 13.21 -13.87
C GLY A 122 0.69 13.00 -12.90
N LYS A 123 0.31 11.75 -12.63
CA LYS A 123 -0.75 11.39 -11.69
C LYS A 123 -0.14 10.84 -10.41
N LEU A 124 -0.73 11.21 -9.28
CA LEU A 124 -0.44 10.57 -8.00
C LEU A 124 -1.33 9.34 -7.83
N GLY A 125 -0.75 8.30 -7.25
CA GLY A 125 -1.51 7.17 -6.75
C GLY A 125 -2.25 7.53 -5.48
N ASP A 126 -3.05 6.59 -5.00
CA ASP A 126 -3.70 6.74 -3.71
C ASP A 126 -3.82 5.38 -3.04
N PHE A 127 -2.70 4.90 -2.48
CA PHE A 127 -2.65 3.62 -1.75
C PHE A 127 -3.46 3.67 -0.45
N GLU A 128 -3.76 4.87 0.04
CA GLU A 128 -4.60 5.05 1.21
C GLU A 128 -6.01 4.52 0.98
N TYR A 129 -6.53 4.47 -0.25
CA TYR A 129 -7.92 4.06 -0.55
C TYR A 129 -8.04 2.69 -1.22
N ALA A 130 -7.04 1.81 -1.05
CA ALA A 130 -7.18 0.40 -1.42
C ALA A 130 -8.25 -0.25 -0.52
N GLN A 131 -9.48 -0.33 -1.02
CA GLN A 131 -10.60 -0.98 -0.36
C GLN A 131 -10.85 -2.35 -1.00
N GLU A 132 -11.22 -3.33 -0.18
CA GLU A 132 -11.82 -4.57 -0.67
C GLU A 132 -13.14 -4.22 -1.37
N ILE A 133 -13.19 -4.46 -2.68
CA ILE A 133 -14.42 -4.29 -3.45
C ILE A 133 -15.32 -5.50 -3.14
N ASP A 134 -16.15 -5.40 -2.11
CA ASP A 134 -17.27 -6.34 -1.93
C ASP A 134 -18.40 -5.95 -2.88
N PRO A 135 -18.75 -6.80 -3.88
CA PRO A 135 -19.80 -6.50 -4.85
C PRO A 135 -21.19 -6.31 -4.24
N ASN A 136 -21.40 -6.65 -2.97
CA ASN A 136 -22.71 -6.61 -2.30
C ASN A 136 -22.86 -5.46 -1.28
N THR A 137 -21.87 -4.58 -1.11
CA THR A 137 -21.97 -3.48 -0.13
C THR A 137 -21.99 -2.11 -0.78
N SER A 138 -22.93 -1.26 -0.33
CA SER A 138 -22.97 0.17 -0.66
C SER A 138 -21.72 0.82 -0.10
N HIS A 139 -20.87 1.38 -0.97
CA HIS A 139 -19.62 2.02 -0.57
C HIS A 139 -19.85 3.12 0.47
N ASP A 140 -19.28 2.93 1.66
CA ASP A 140 -19.27 3.96 2.68
C ASP A 140 -18.30 5.09 2.29
N VAL A 141 -18.64 6.31 2.67
CA VAL A 141 -17.96 7.52 2.22
C VAL A 141 -16.60 7.61 2.89
N ARG A 142 -15.56 7.25 2.13
CA ARG A 142 -14.21 7.83 2.23
C ARG A 142 -13.44 7.50 3.53
N THR A 143 -13.20 6.22 3.78
CA THR A 143 -12.20 5.79 4.76
C THR A 143 -10.99 5.21 4.03
N GLY A 144 -10.00 6.07 3.77
CA GLY A 144 -8.66 5.56 3.46
C GLY A 144 -8.09 4.84 4.69
N THR A 145 -7.36 3.75 4.48
CA THR A 145 -6.63 3.05 5.54
C THR A 145 -5.47 3.94 5.97
N MET A 146 -5.67 4.70 7.04
CA MET A 146 -4.66 5.60 7.62
C MET A 146 -3.32 4.89 7.92
N HIS A 147 -3.31 3.57 8.03
CA HIS A 147 -2.11 2.74 8.22
C HIS A 147 -1.06 2.89 7.12
N PHE A 148 -1.45 3.29 5.91
CA PHE A 148 -0.54 3.42 4.77
C PHE A 148 -0.27 4.87 4.37
N MET A 149 -0.81 5.85 5.10
CA MET A 149 -0.57 7.26 4.83
C MET A 149 0.89 7.62 5.12
N ALA A 150 1.53 8.33 4.20
CA ALA A 150 2.89 8.84 4.39
C ALA A 150 2.96 9.80 5.59
N ILE A 151 4.05 9.80 6.35
CA ILE A 151 4.15 10.55 7.62
C ILE A 151 4.08 12.07 7.42
N GLU A 152 4.53 12.58 6.28
CA GLU A 152 4.40 14.01 5.95
C GLU A 152 2.97 14.38 5.56
N VAL A 153 2.26 13.45 4.91
CA VAL A 153 0.85 13.59 4.55
C VAL A 153 0.00 13.59 5.81
N GLU A 154 0.26 12.67 6.74
CA GLU A 154 -0.38 12.63 8.06
C GLU A 154 -0.17 13.95 8.82
N ARG A 155 1.03 14.52 8.74
CA ARG A 155 1.39 15.77 9.43
C ARG A 155 1.04 17.04 8.66
N GLN A 156 0.65 16.94 7.39
CA GLN A 156 0.49 18.05 6.45
C GLN A 156 1.71 19.00 6.47
N LYS A 157 2.92 18.44 6.57
CA LYS A 157 4.16 19.21 6.74
C LYS A 157 5.37 18.43 6.24
N TYR A 158 6.29 19.15 5.58
CA TYR A 158 7.62 18.66 5.23
C TYR A 158 8.51 18.53 6.46
N ILE A 159 9.07 17.35 6.71
CA ILE A 159 9.85 17.02 7.92
C ILE A 159 11.30 16.60 7.63
N PHE A 160 11.67 16.43 6.35
CA PHE A 160 13.02 16.07 5.91
C PHE A 160 13.85 17.28 5.44
N GLN A 161 13.35 18.49 5.73
CA GLN A 161 14.07 19.73 5.51
C GLN A 161 15.44 19.66 6.20
N PRO A 162 16.51 20.19 5.57
CA PRO A 162 17.80 20.30 6.23
C PRO A 162 17.60 20.94 7.60
N ARG A 163 18.04 20.27 8.66
CA ARG A 163 18.07 20.89 9.99
C ARG A 163 18.88 22.15 9.80
N SER A 164 18.24 23.31 9.84
CA SER A 164 18.92 24.59 9.86
C SER A 164 19.97 24.44 10.95
N THR A 165 21.24 24.39 10.57
CA THR A 165 22.35 24.30 11.50
C THR A 165 22.36 25.63 12.22
N ALA A 166 21.45 25.77 13.18
CA ALA A 166 21.29 26.91 14.04
C ALA A 166 22.44 26.85 15.04
N SER A 167 23.65 27.07 14.51
CA SER A 167 24.75 27.58 15.29
C SER A 167 24.35 28.99 15.72
N GLY A 168 23.64 29.05 16.85
CA GLY A 168 23.81 30.09 17.87
C GLY A 168 23.33 31.51 17.59
N ARG A 169 22.69 31.84 16.47
CA ARG A 169 22.10 33.18 16.30
C ARG A 169 20.62 33.09 16.02
N THR A 170 19.84 33.38 17.06
CA THR A 170 18.47 33.90 17.03
C THR A 170 18.43 35.22 16.24
N LEU A 171 18.76 35.17 14.95
CA LEU A 171 18.39 36.23 14.03
C LEU A 171 16.87 36.15 13.93
N ARG A 172 16.21 37.14 14.54
CA ARG A 172 14.76 37.36 14.48
C ARG A 172 14.26 37.03 13.08
N ALA A 173 13.47 35.97 12.99
CA ALA A 173 12.87 35.43 11.79
C ALA A 173 11.74 36.33 11.22
N THR A 174 11.94 37.65 11.20
CA THR A 174 10.88 38.59 10.81
C THR A 174 10.82 38.85 9.30
N ASN A 175 11.80 38.39 8.51
CA ASN A 175 11.88 38.69 7.07
C ASN A 175 11.96 37.45 6.16
N LEU A 176 11.80 36.23 6.68
CA LEU A 176 11.75 35.05 5.81
C LEU A 176 10.34 34.93 5.20
N PRO A 177 10.24 34.65 3.89
CA PRO A 177 8.94 34.36 3.28
C PRO A 177 8.29 33.17 4.01
N PRO A 178 6.95 33.15 4.13
CA PRO A 178 6.26 32.04 4.76
C PRO A 178 6.59 30.74 4.02
N PRO A 179 6.67 29.61 4.74
CA PRO A 179 6.87 28.31 4.12
C PRO A 179 5.76 28.06 3.07
N PRO A 180 6.08 27.46 1.92
CA PRO A 180 5.07 27.07 0.94
C PRO A 180 4.07 26.09 1.56
N PRO A 181 2.83 26.08 1.06
CA PRO A 181 1.85 25.07 1.44
C PRO A 181 2.38 23.66 1.18
N PHE A 182 2.06 22.73 2.08
CA PHE A 182 2.33 21.31 1.90
C PHE A 182 1.64 20.77 0.64
N ARG A 183 2.34 19.92 -0.10
CA ARG A 183 1.84 19.27 -1.32
C ARG A 183 2.34 17.83 -1.35
N MET A 184 1.40 16.92 -1.64
CA MET A 184 1.72 15.53 -1.90
C MET A 184 2.58 15.40 -3.17
N ASN A 185 3.47 14.42 -3.18
CA ASN A 185 4.32 14.09 -4.31
C ASN A 185 4.54 12.57 -4.42
N PHE A 186 5.24 12.11 -5.46
CA PHE A 186 5.40 10.68 -5.74
C PHE A 186 6.15 9.90 -4.65
N LEU A 187 6.98 10.56 -3.82
CA LEU A 187 7.66 9.89 -2.70
C LEU A 187 6.65 9.43 -1.64
N HIS A 188 5.56 10.18 -1.44
CA HIS A 188 4.49 9.80 -0.51
C HIS A 188 3.79 8.52 -0.96
N ASP A 189 3.55 8.35 -2.27
CA ASP A 189 2.97 7.12 -2.82
C ASP A 189 3.90 5.92 -2.63
N ILE A 190 5.22 6.11 -2.79
CA ILE A 190 6.22 5.06 -2.53
C ILE A 190 6.32 4.76 -1.03
N GLU A 191 6.21 5.76 -0.16
CA GLU A 191 6.15 5.58 1.29
C GLU A 191 4.92 4.76 1.69
N SER A 192 3.77 4.98 1.06
CA SER A 192 2.58 4.16 1.28
C SER A 192 2.80 2.69 0.92
N VAL A 193 3.53 2.40 -0.17
CA VAL A 193 3.93 1.03 -0.53
C VAL A 193 4.88 0.44 0.51
N TRP A 194 5.82 1.23 1.03
CA TRP A 194 6.70 0.81 2.13
C TRP A 194 5.92 0.51 3.43
N TRP A 195 4.89 1.30 3.76
CA TRP A 195 4.01 1.03 4.90
C TRP A 195 3.22 -0.27 4.71
N ALA A 196 2.72 -0.54 3.50
CA ALA A 196 2.06 -1.81 3.19
C ALA A 196 3.02 -3.00 3.30
N TYR A 197 4.25 -2.85 2.82
CA TYR A 197 5.32 -3.84 2.96
C TYR A 197 5.61 -4.14 4.43
N THR A 198 5.84 -3.10 5.23
CA THR A 198 6.05 -3.21 6.69
C THR A 198 4.86 -3.87 7.39
N TRP A 199 3.65 -3.48 7.03
CA TRP A 199 2.42 -4.01 7.62
C TRP A 199 2.31 -5.52 7.47
N ILE A 200 2.73 -6.10 6.34
CA ILE A 200 2.71 -7.55 6.12
C ILE A 200 3.47 -8.27 7.24
N PHE A 201 4.64 -7.78 7.64
CA PHE A 201 5.47 -8.38 8.69
C PHE A 201 4.91 -8.18 10.08
N PHE A 202 4.28 -7.05 10.38
CA PHE A 202 3.72 -6.83 11.71
C PHE A 202 2.32 -7.40 11.88
N TYR A 203 1.60 -7.69 10.80
CA TYR A 203 0.27 -8.28 10.84
C TYR A 203 0.29 -9.82 10.74
N HIS A 204 1.34 -10.37 10.13
CA HIS A 204 1.53 -11.80 9.94
C HIS A 204 2.78 -12.31 10.65
N THR A 205 2.80 -13.60 10.93
CA THR A 205 4.02 -14.36 11.25
C THR A 205 4.11 -15.55 10.30
N ASP A 206 5.24 -16.25 10.27
CA ASP A 206 5.34 -17.47 9.47
C ASP A 206 4.66 -18.66 10.17
N THR A 207 4.04 -19.54 9.38
CA THR A 207 3.27 -20.68 9.91
C THR A 207 4.12 -21.69 10.66
N ILE A 208 5.42 -21.81 10.34
CA ILE A 208 6.30 -22.75 11.03
C ILE A 208 6.54 -22.24 12.45
N THR A 209 6.93 -20.97 12.59
CA THR A 209 7.10 -20.32 13.90
C THR A 209 5.80 -20.28 14.70
N ALA A 210 4.66 -20.04 14.04
CA ALA A 210 3.36 -20.09 14.70
C ALA A 210 3.03 -21.46 15.31
N ASN A 211 3.53 -22.55 14.71
CA ASN A 211 3.29 -23.92 15.14
C ASN A 211 4.39 -24.47 16.07
N SER A 212 5.59 -23.88 16.05
CA SER A 212 6.61 -24.19 17.05
C SER A 212 6.17 -23.56 18.36
N HIS A 213 5.89 -24.38 19.37
CA HIS A 213 5.54 -23.91 20.73
C HIS A 213 6.67 -23.10 21.42
N ASP A 214 7.81 -22.91 20.77
CA ASP A 214 8.98 -22.20 21.27
C ASP A 214 8.94 -20.69 20.97
N SER A 215 9.43 -19.93 21.97
CA SER A 215 10.03 -18.58 21.97
C SER A 215 9.41 -17.40 21.23
N PHE A 216 8.40 -17.58 20.38
CA PHE A 216 7.80 -16.48 19.62
C PHE A 216 6.81 -15.68 20.48
N ASP A 217 7.22 -14.46 20.84
CA ASP A 217 6.39 -13.52 21.60
C ASP A 217 5.40 -12.80 20.67
N VAL A 218 4.30 -13.49 20.36
CA VAL A 218 3.13 -12.96 19.64
C VAL A 218 2.67 -11.62 20.22
N ASP A 219 2.72 -11.47 21.55
CA ASP A 219 2.25 -10.26 22.23
C ASP A 219 3.23 -9.10 22.01
N ALA A 220 4.53 -9.34 21.95
CA ALA A 220 5.52 -8.33 21.56
C ALA A 220 5.30 -7.85 20.13
N GLN A 221 5.12 -8.76 19.17
CA GLN A 221 4.87 -8.37 17.79
C GLN A 221 3.55 -7.59 17.67
N LEU A 222 2.49 -8.01 18.38
CA LEU A 222 1.21 -7.28 18.39
C LEU A 222 1.35 -5.87 18.97
N ARG A 223 2.15 -5.69 20.04
CA ARG A 223 2.43 -4.36 20.60
C ARG A 223 3.13 -3.47 19.57
N GLN A 224 4.12 -4.01 18.84
CA GLN A 224 4.81 -3.25 17.79
C GLN A 224 3.89 -2.92 16.62
N TYR A 225 3.03 -3.86 16.23
CA TYR A 225 1.96 -3.61 15.26
C TYR A 225 1.07 -2.45 15.69
N GLN A 226 0.61 -2.42 16.94
CA GLN A 226 -0.25 -1.34 17.44
C GLN A 226 0.47 0.02 17.50
N LEU A 227 1.78 0.04 17.77
CA LEU A 227 2.59 1.26 17.77
C LEU A 227 2.78 1.83 16.35
N ALA A 228 3.04 0.96 15.38
CA ALA A 228 3.23 1.33 13.98
C ALA A 228 1.89 1.59 13.25
N PHE A 229 0.81 0.93 13.67
CA PHE A 229 -0.50 0.94 13.01
C PHE A 229 -1.66 1.19 14.00
N PRO A 230 -1.67 2.34 14.70
CA PRO A 230 -2.61 2.60 15.80
C PRO A 230 -4.08 2.72 15.38
N GLY A 231 -4.40 2.75 14.07
CA GLY A 231 -5.77 2.87 13.57
C GLY A 231 -6.41 4.25 13.78
N ALA A 232 -5.65 5.19 14.34
CA ALA A 232 -5.97 6.60 14.45
C ALA A 232 -4.73 7.42 14.07
N ILE A 233 -4.94 8.69 13.69
CA ILE A 233 -3.85 9.64 13.45
C ILE A 233 -3.13 9.86 14.78
N SER A 234 -1.97 9.23 14.94
CA SER A 234 -1.08 9.35 16.10
C SER A 234 0.28 9.80 15.59
N GLN A 235 0.53 11.10 15.68
CA GLN A 235 1.56 11.74 14.87
C GLN A 235 3.00 11.31 15.21
N GLU A 236 3.27 10.82 16.41
CA GLU A 236 4.65 10.64 16.91
C GLU A 236 5.21 9.22 16.70
N THR A 237 4.43 8.18 16.98
CA THR A 237 4.95 6.80 16.97
C THR A 237 5.34 6.33 15.57
N ARG A 238 4.50 6.59 14.56
CA ARG A 238 4.78 6.21 13.15
C ARG A 238 6.00 6.92 12.59
N ARG A 239 6.14 8.21 12.94
CA ARG A 239 7.31 8.99 12.53
C ARG A 239 8.59 8.40 13.11
N ASP A 240 8.60 8.10 14.42
CA ASP A 240 9.79 7.51 15.04
C ASP A 240 10.10 6.16 14.40
N PHE A 241 9.08 5.35 14.14
CA PHE A 241 9.23 4.05 13.48
C PHE A 241 9.87 4.15 12.09
N PHE A 242 9.45 5.11 11.27
CA PHE A 242 10.04 5.33 9.94
C PHE A 242 11.43 5.95 10.04
N THR A 243 11.59 7.04 10.81
CA THR A 243 12.79 7.88 10.80
C THR A 243 13.95 7.33 11.65
N ARG A 244 13.71 6.37 12.53
CA ARG A 244 14.74 5.76 13.39
C ARG A 244 15.05 4.34 12.91
N ILE A 245 15.73 4.24 11.77
CA ILE A 245 16.00 2.97 11.07
C ILE A 245 16.69 1.94 11.97
N THR A 246 17.63 2.36 12.83
CA THR A 246 18.28 1.43 13.77
C THR A 246 17.32 0.88 14.83
N GLU A 247 16.32 1.66 15.24
CA GLU A 247 15.26 1.19 16.16
C GLU A 247 14.26 0.28 15.44
N LEU A 248 13.96 0.56 14.16
CA LEU A 248 13.18 -0.33 13.30
C LEU A 248 13.86 -1.70 13.17
N GLN A 249 15.16 -1.73 12.82
CA GLN A 249 15.92 -2.98 12.68
C GLN A 249 15.94 -3.79 13.97
N ARG A 250 16.26 -3.15 15.10
CA ARG A 250 16.22 -3.79 16.43
C ARG A 250 14.83 -4.32 16.78
N THR A 251 13.79 -3.58 16.41
CA THR A 251 12.41 -4.04 16.59
C THR A 251 12.15 -5.29 15.77
N CYS A 252 12.46 -5.28 14.47
CA CYS A 252 12.30 -6.44 13.60
C CYS A 252 13.05 -7.67 14.14
N GLU A 253 14.32 -7.51 14.53
CA GLU A 253 15.15 -8.58 15.08
C GLU A 253 14.64 -9.15 16.40
N SER A 254 13.91 -8.35 17.19
CA SER A 254 13.41 -8.79 18.50
C SER A 254 12.01 -9.38 18.48
N VAL A 255 11.18 -9.09 17.47
CA VAL A 255 9.77 -9.52 17.45
C VAL A 255 9.37 -10.37 16.26
N LEU A 256 10.17 -10.42 15.19
CA LEU A 256 9.84 -11.18 14.00
C LEU A 256 10.57 -12.53 14.02
N SER A 257 10.04 -13.48 13.24
CA SER A 257 10.66 -14.80 13.06
C SER A 257 12.04 -14.68 12.41
N ASP A 258 12.97 -15.52 12.85
CA ASP A 258 14.31 -15.66 12.26
C ASP A 258 14.26 -15.88 10.74
N ARG A 259 13.22 -16.58 10.25
CA ARG A 259 13.02 -16.84 8.81
C ARG A 259 12.72 -15.56 8.01
N CYS A 260 12.21 -14.53 8.67
CA CYS A 260 11.86 -13.26 8.05
C CYS A 260 12.99 -12.23 8.14
N LEU A 261 14.06 -12.49 8.89
CA LEU A 261 15.05 -11.45 9.23
C LEU A 261 15.77 -10.87 8.02
N ASP A 262 16.18 -11.73 7.06
CA ASP A 262 16.83 -11.27 5.82
C ASP A 262 15.92 -10.29 5.06
N VAL A 263 14.64 -10.67 4.91
CA VAL A 263 13.62 -9.83 4.28
C VAL A 263 13.35 -8.55 5.10
N CYS A 264 13.51 -8.59 6.42
CA CYS A 264 13.30 -7.41 7.28
C CYS A 264 14.44 -6.40 7.19
N HIS A 265 15.68 -6.85 6.97
CA HIS A 265 16.81 -5.94 6.71
C HIS A 265 16.55 -5.12 5.44
N ASN A 266 15.92 -5.73 4.43
CA ASN A 266 15.49 -5.05 3.22
C ASN A 266 14.48 -3.90 3.51
N ILE A 267 13.53 -4.07 4.45
CA ILE A 267 12.61 -2.99 4.88
C ILE A 267 13.38 -1.77 5.40
N GLY A 268 14.40 -1.99 6.23
CA GLY A 268 15.25 -0.93 6.79
C GLY A 268 16.06 -0.20 5.72
N HIS A 269 16.65 -0.95 4.78
CA HIS A 269 17.37 -0.35 3.64
C HIS A 269 16.45 0.46 2.73
N PHE A 270 15.24 -0.03 2.46
CA PHE A 270 14.25 0.70 1.69
C PHE A 270 13.84 2.00 2.42
N ALA A 271 13.56 1.94 3.73
CA ALA A 271 13.26 3.13 4.52
C ALA A 271 14.38 4.18 4.45
N SER A 272 15.65 3.75 4.55
CA SER A 272 16.82 4.62 4.44
C SER A 272 16.87 5.35 3.09
N THR A 273 16.79 4.60 1.99
CA THR A 273 16.83 5.16 0.64
C THR A 273 15.67 6.13 0.39
N LEU A 274 14.49 5.84 0.94
CA LEU A 274 13.34 6.72 0.82
C LEU A 274 13.54 8.02 1.60
N GLN A 275 14.09 7.96 2.82
CA GLN A 275 14.45 9.15 3.62
C GLN A 275 15.49 10.01 2.90
N ASP A 276 16.55 9.41 2.37
CA ASP A 276 17.56 10.12 1.58
C ASP A 276 16.93 10.85 0.37
N SER A 277 15.92 10.23 -0.24
CA SER A 277 15.19 10.81 -1.38
C SER A 277 14.30 11.98 -0.96
N HIS A 278 13.64 11.89 0.20
CA HIS A 278 12.93 13.02 0.80
C HIS A 278 13.88 14.17 1.13
N GLU A 279 15.00 13.90 1.80
CA GLU A 279 16.01 14.91 2.11
C GLU A 279 16.56 15.58 0.85
N LYS A 280 16.84 14.80 -0.21
CA LYS A 280 17.28 15.33 -1.50
C LYS A 280 16.21 16.23 -2.14
N ALA A 281 14.93 15.82 -2.09
CA ALA A 281 13.82 16.62 -2.61
C ALA A 281 13.63 17.93 -1.82
N GLU A 282 13.79 17.89 -0.50
CA GLU A 282 13.57 19.02 0.40
C GLU A 282 14.81 19.89 0.63
N LYS A 283 15.97 19.49 0.08
CA LYS A 283 17.25 20.20 0.26
C LYS A 283 17.20 21.69 -0.10
N LYS A 284 16.40 22.07 -1.11
CA LYS A 284 16.26 23.46 -1.58
C LYS A 284 14.97 24.13 -1.10
N TYR A 285 14.37 23.61 -0.04
CA TYR A 285 13.16 24.20 0.55
C TYR A 285 13.31 25.73 0.71
N PRO A 286 12.35 26.54 0.22
CA PRO A 286 10.96 26.20 -0.13
C PRO A 286 10.71 25.59 -1.52
N SER A 287 11.72 25.49 -2.39
CA SER A 287 11.55 24.85 -3.69
C SER A 287 11.89 23.36 -3.59
N LEU A 288 10.92 22.50 -3.88
CA LEU A 288 11.16 21.06 -3.91
C LEU A 288 11.85 20.64 -5.21
N MET A 289 12.85 19.79 -5.11
CA MET A 289 13.57 19.18 -6.24
C MET A 289 12.97 17.81 -6.58
N LEU A 290 11.82 17.81 -7.24
CA LEU A 290 11.10 16.60 -7.67
C LEU A 290 11.25 16.39 -9.18
N ASP A 291 12.50 16.24 -9.64
CA ASP A 291 12.78 16.01 -11.06
C ASP A 291 12.53 14.56 -11.49
N ASP A 292 12.46 14.35 -12.81
CA ASP A 292 12.23 13.02 -13.38
C ASP A 292 13.32 12.04 -12.95
N SER A 293 14.60 12.46 -12.85
CA SER A 293 15.70 11.58 -12.43
C SER A 293 15.48 11.02 -11.03
N LEU A 294 15.11 11.86 -10.06
CA LEU A 294 14.81 11.40 -8.70
C LEU A 294 13.66 10.39 -8.69
N ARG A 295 12.63 10.62 -9.51
CA ARG A 295 11.51 9.70 -9.65
C ARG A 295 11.94 8.35 -10.22
N GLU A 296 12.62 8.35 -11.37
CA GLU A 296 13.06 7.12 -12.03
C GLU A 296 14.00 6.32 -11.12
N ASP A 297 14.98 6.99 -10.48
CA ASP A 297 15.93 6.36 -9.55
C ASP A 297 15.20 5.70 -8.37
N MET A 298 14.21 6.39 -7.78
CA MET A 298 13.50 5.88 -6.61
C MET A 298 12.60 4.68 -6.97
N HIS A 299 11.91 4.72 -8.11
CA HIS A 299 11.12 3.57 -8.59
C HIS A 299 11.99 2.37 -8.90
N ALA A 300 13.14 2.57 -9.54
CA ALA A 300 14.09 1.50 -9.83
C ALA A 300 14.59 0.82 -8.53
N LYS A 301 15.07 1.62 -7.57
CA LYS A 301 15.53 1.08 -6.27
C LYS A 301 14.43 0.39 -5.49
N ALA A 302 13.23 0.96 -5.47
CA ALA A 302 12.08 0.33 -4.81
C ALA A 302 11.74 -1.03 -5.45
N ALA A 303 11.84 -1.15 -6.78
CA ALA A 303 11.63 -2.43 -7.47
C ALA A 303 12.73 -3.45 -7.12
N GLU A 304 14.00 -3.02 -7.08
CA GLU A 304 15.12 -3.86 -6.64
C GLU A 304 14.89 -4.42 -5.22
N TYR A 305 14.44 -3.58 -4.28
CA TYR A 305 14.14 -4.03 -2.92
C TYR A 305 13.07 -5.14 -2.90
N PHE A 306 11.99 -5.00 -3.67
CA PHE A 306 10.97 -6.03 -3.75
C PHE A 306 11.46 -7.31 -4.45
N ASP A 307 12.26 -7.19 -5.50
CA ASP A 307 12.79 -8.35 -6.21
C ASP A 307 13.74 -9.17 -5.32
N ASP A 308 14.58 -8.51 -4.53
CA ASP A 308 15.47 -9.18 -3.57
C ASP A 308 14.70 -9.78 -2.41
N ALA A 309 13.78 -9.02 -1.81
CA ALA A 309 12.89 -9.51 -0.76
C ALA A 309 12.07 -10.72 -1.21
N GLN A 310 11.60 -10.75 -2.47
CA GLN A 310 10.85 -11.87 -3.03
C GLN A 310 11.71 -13.13 -3.15
N LYS A 311 12.99 -13.01 -3.53
CA LYS A 311 13.93 -14.14 -3.60
C LYS A 311 14.20 -14.70 -2.19
N GLU A 312 14.42 -13.82 -1.22
CA GLU A 312 14.68 -14.18 0.17
C GLU A 312 13.46 -14.79 0.86
N ALA A 313 12.24 -14.34 0.53
CA ALA A 313 11.01 -14.84 1.10
C ALA A 313 10.77 -16.33 0.84
N GLY A 314 11.34 -16.90 -0.22
CA GLY A 314 11.31 -18.33 -0.51
C GLY A 314 9.92 -18.95 -0.40
N ASP A 315 9.78 -19.96 0.46
CA ASP A 315 8.53 -20.70 0.69
C ASP A 315 7.73 -20.22 1.92
N ILE A 316 8.10 -19.09 2.52
CA ILE A 316 7.49 -18.58 3.75
C ILE A 316 5.99 -18.43 3.58
N LYS A 317 5.24 -19.18 4.40
CA LYS A 317 3.79 -19.13 4.49
C LYS A 317 3.38 -18.23 5.65
N LEU A 318 2.43 -17.35 5.39
CA LEU A 318 1.97 -16.35 6.35
C LEU A 318 0.75 -16.85 7.13
N CYS A 319 0.70 -16.51 8.41
CA CYS A 319 -0.45 -16.66 9.29
C CYS A 319 -0.71 -15.34 10.01
N ARG A 320 -1.98 -14.96 10.17
CA ARG A 320 -2.35 -13.73 10.88
C ARG A 320 -2.07 -13.87 12.38
N LEU A 321 -1.48 -12.84 12.98
CA LEU A 321 -1.26 -12.81 14.44
C LEU A 321 -2.56 -13.01 15.24
N PHE A 322 -3.65 -12.41 14.78
CA PHE A 322 -4.95 -12.51 15.44
C PHE A 322 -5.53 -13.92 15.50
N ASN A 323 -5.14 -14.81 14.56
CA ASN A 323 -5.56 -16.21 14.61
C ASN A 323 -4.89 -16.94 15.78
N LEU A 324 -3.62 -16.62 16.07
CA LEU A 324 -2.86 -17.21 17.17
C LEU A 324 -3.38 -16.75 18.53
N LEU A 325 -3.77 -15.47 18.64
CA LEU A 325 -4.36 -14.94 19.88
C LEU A 325 -5.71 -15.59 20.23
N LYS A 326 -6.50 -15.99 19.22
CA LYS A 326 -7.76 -16.72 19.45
C LYS A 326 -7.51 -18.14 19.98
N GLN A 327 -6.41 -18.78 19.57
CA GLN A 327 -6.04 -20.13 20.01
C GLN A 327 -5.46 -20.15 21.42
N LYS A 328 -4.73 -19.10 21.84
CA LYS A 328 -4.13 -19.02 23.18
C LYS A 328 -5.13 -18.78 24.31
N ARG A 329 -6.34 -18.29 24.03
CA ARG A 329 -7.36 -18.13 25.08
C ARG A 329 -7.72 -19.53 25.57
N PRO A 330 -7.44 -19.87 26.85
CA PRO A 330 -7.84 -21.16 27.39
C PRO A 330 -9.33 -21.32 27.11
N ARG A 331 -9.73 -22.48 26.58
CA ARG A 331 -11.12 -22.90 26.67
C ARG A 331 -11.45 -22.76 28.15
N GLU A 332 -12.29 -21.80 28.53
CA GLU A 332 -12.77 -21.71 29.91
C GLU A 332 -13.30 -23.10 30.25
N GLU A 333 -12.62 -23.79 31.18
CA GLU A 333 -12.97 -25.14 31.65
C GLU A 333 -14.26 -25.11 32.51
N GLY A 334 -15.24 -24.30 32.10
CA GLY A 334 -16.33 -23.80 32.92
C GLY A 334 -17.73 -23.98 32.35
N GLU A 335 -17.94 -24.90 31.41
CA GLU A 335 -19.29 -25.42 31.08
C GLU A 335 -19.44 -26.91 31.45
N THR A 336 -18.90 -27.31 32.60
CA THR A 336 -19.57 -28.35 33.40
C THR A 336 -20.40 -27.64 34.47
N SER A 337 -21.48 -26.98 34.04
CA SER A 337 -22.55 -26.67 34.97
C SER A 337 -23.20 -28.02 35.34
N PRO A 338 -23.12 -28.47 36.60
CA PRO A 338 -23.87 -29.65 36.99
C PRO A 338 -25.34 -29.27 36.87
N MET A 339 -26.06 -29.93 35.94
CA MET A 339 -27.51 -29.94 35.92
C MET A 339 -28.00 -30.20 37.35
N PRO A 340 -28.77 -29.28 37.97
CA PRO A 340 -29.35 -29.57 39.27
C PRO A 340 -30.30 -30.75 39.11
N ASP A 341 -30.02 -31.83 39.84
CA ASP A 341 -30.88 -32.99 39.94
C ASP A 341 -32.29 -32.54 40.31
N ASN A 342 -33.23 -32.87 39.44
CA ASN A 342 -34.63 -32.52 39.53
C ASN A 342 -35.32 -33.42 40.58
N ALA A 343 -34.96 -33.26 41.85
CA ALA A 343 -35.57 -33.94 42.98
C ALA A 343 -36.74 -33.10 43.52
N GLY A 344 -37.97 -33.36 43.04
CA GLY A 344 -39.11 -32.56 43.49
C GLY A 344 -40.51 -32.99 43.11
N LYS A 345 -40.79 -34.26 42.78
CA LYS A 345 -42.19 -34.76 42.75
C LYS A 345 -42.65 -35.08 44.18
N ARG A 346 -43.25 -34.12 44.88
CA ARG A 346 -44.06 -34.38 46.08
C ARG A 346 -45.55 -34.39 45.72
N ILE A 347 -46.10 -35.59 45.87
CA ILE A 347 -47.51 -35.96 45.89
C ILE A 347 -48.24 -35.15 46.98
N ARG A 348 -49.39 -34.57 46.65
CA ARG A 348 -50.44 -34.23 47.63
C ARG A 348 -51.67 -35.07 47.30
N GLN A 349 -51.94 -36.04 48.15
CA GLN A 349 -53.27 -36.60 48.41
C GLN A 349 -53.66 -36.16 49.82
N GLY A 350 -54.94 -35.84 50.03
CA GLY A 350 -55.52 -35.54 51.35
C GLY A 350 -56.10 -34.15 51.41
#